data_AF-A0A329ZK09-F1
#
_entry.id   AF-A0A329ZK09-F1
#
_cell.length_a   1.000
_cell.length_b   1.000
_cell.length_c   1.000
_cell.angle_alpha   90.00
_cell.angle_beta   90.00
_cell.angle_gamma   90.00
#
_symmetry.space_group_name_H-M   'P 1'
#
loop_
_entity.id
_entity.type
_entity.pdbx_description
1 polymer ?
#
loop_
_entity_poly.entity_id
_entity_poly.type
_entity_poly.pdbx_seq_one_letter_code
_entity_poly.pdbx_strand_id
1 'polypeptide(L)'
;MAYSFVCQKEFYLSWDCDSLLIKEFTIDLDSVFLNALPARISPNHPYYNTFTTLLNLKFNNNYQFMCEFMIFNKSIMQDLCKTLNQKQPQYFYQPIISLVNKDSKTYSFSEFETYANFVLNHYKDTYQLQFYPVYRCGARFFKEIPSLDNALVRDFGKTYYMLQFNHWDNPVPFARILHNQTLRKIIGFKNLMRIYFYGGFYKRDFKYRDDSPVS
;
A
#
# COMPACT_ATOMS: atom_id res chain seq x y z
N MET A 1 10.68 -3.57 9.96
CA MET A 1 11.72 -4.62 10.05
C MET A 1 12.19 -4.84 11.49
N ALA A 2 12.71 -3.82 12.18
CA ALA A 2 13.29 -3.95 13.54
C ALA A 2 12.36 -4.58 14.58
N TYR A 3 11.04 -4.37 14.45
CA TYR A 3 10.04 -4.96 15.35
C TYR A 3 10.10 -6.50 15.40
N SER A 4 10.58 -7.18 14.35
CA SER A 4 10.72 -8.64 14.35
C SER A 4 11.65 -9.16 15.46
N PHE A 5 12.60 -8.36 15.94
CA PHE A 5 13.53 -8.75 17.01
C PHE A 5 12.93 -8.66 18.42
N VAL A 6 11.83 -7.92 18.58
CA VAL A 6 11.14 -7.76 19.88
C VAL A 6 9.75 -8.39 19.89
N CYS A 7 9.19 -8.68 18.71
CA CYS A 7 7.88 -9.32 18.58
C CYS A 7 7.89 -10.72 19.20
N GLN A 8 6.89 -11.01 20.04
CA GLN A 8 6.72 -12.31 20.67
C GLN A 8 5.89 -13.29 19.82
N LYS A 9 5.16 -12.78 18.82
CA LYS A 9 4.31 -13.57 17.93
C LYS A 9 5.02 -13.85 16.60
N GLU A 10 4.66 -14.96 15.97
CA GLU A 10 5.23 -15.36 14.68
C GLU A 10 4.79 -14.43 13.54
N PHE A 11 3.60 -13.86 13.64
CA PHE A 11 3.09 -12.89 12.69
C PHE A 11 2.82 -11.55 13.37
N TYR A 12 3.06 -10.47 12.65
CA TYR A 12 2.70 -9.12 13.08
C TYR A 12 2.22 -8.28 11.90
N LEU A 13 1.34 -7.33 12.18
CA LEU A 13 0.70 -6.46 11.19
C LEU A 13 1.34 -5.07 11.23
N SER A 14 1.72 -4.56 10.07
CA SER A 14 1.93 -3.12 9.85
C SER A 14 0.72 -2.57 9.13
N TRP A 15 0.26 -1.40 9.55
CA TRP A 15 -0.95 -0.75 9.04
C TRP A 15 -0.74 0.77 8.98
N ASP A 16 -1.07 1.38 7.84
CA ASP A 16 -0.97 2.82 7.63
C ASP A 16 -2.05 3.55 8.44
N CYS A 17 -1.63 4.49 9.29
CA CYS A 17 -2.53 5.18 10.22
C CYS A 17 -3.58 6.07 9.54
N ASP A 18 -3.35 6.45 8.28
CA ASP A 18 -4.26 7.24 7.46
C ASP A 18 -5.20 6.36 6.61
N SER A 19 -5.35 5.08 6.95
CA SER A 19 -6.24 4.17 6.25
C SER A 19 -7.33 3.58 7.16
N LEU A 20 -8.56 3.50 6.63
CA LEU A 20 -9.74 2.98 7.31
C LEU A 20 -10.16 1.65 6.69
N LEU A 21 -10.25 0.60 7.51
CA LEU A 21 -10.87 -0.68 7.15
C LEU A 21 -12.40 -0.54 7.11
N ILE A 22 -12.99 -0.68 5.94
CA ILE A 22 -14.43 -0.44 5.70
C ILE A 22 -15.22 -1.69 5.30
N LYS A 23 -14.52 -2.82 5.13
CA LYS A 23 -15.11 -4.12 4.86
C LYS A 23 -14.30 -5.19 5.57
N GLU A 24 -14.99 -6.05 6.30
CA GLU A 24 -14.36 -7.17 7.00
C GLU A 24 -13.74 -8.18 6.02
N PHE A 25 -12.62 -8.75 6.43
CA PHE A 25 -11.99 -9.90 5.80
C PHE A 25 -11.20 -10.72 6.83
N THR A 26 -11.07 -12.01 6.55
CA THR A 26 -10.28 -12.94 7.36
C THR A 26 -9.07 -13.38 6.54
N ILE A 27 -7.90 -13.42 7.19
CA ILE A 27 -6.69 -13.99 6.62
C ILE A 27 -6.36 -15.27 7.39
N ASP A 28 -6.15 -16.34 6.64
CA ASP A 28 -5.58 -17.57 7.16
C ASP A 28 -4.05 -17.46 7.18
N LEU A 29 -3.45 -17.71 8.35
CA LEU A 29 -2.01 -17.60 8.60
C LEU A 29 -1.30 -18.97 8.62
N ASP A 30 -1.95 -20.01 8.10
CA ASP A 30 -1.29 -21.29 7.79
C ASP A 30 -0.18 -21.15 6.74
N SER A 31 -0.14 -20.02 6.03
CA SER A 31 0.90 -19.66 5.06
C SER A 31 1.21 -18.16 5.10
N VAL A 32 2.32 -17.76 4.48
CA VAL A 32 2.74 -16.35 4.41
C VAL A 32 1.75 -15.57 3.53
N PHE A 33 1.08 -14.59 4.12
CA PHE A 33 0.16 -13.73 3.39
C PHE A 33 0.88 -12.54 2.75
N LEU A 34 0.69 -12.33 1.43
CA LEU A 34 1.18 -11.16 0.70
C LEU A 34 0.01 -10.43 0.04
N ASN A 35 -0.27 -9.19 0.47
CA ASN A 35 -1.19 -8.30 -0.23
C ASN A 35 -0.45 -7.56 -1.34
N ALA A 36 -1.01 -7.59 -2.55
CA ALA A 36 -0.45 -6.95 -3.71
C ALA A 36 -1.46 -6.07 -4.44
N LEU A 37 -0.93 -5.10 -5.19
CA LEU A 37 -1.68 -4.31 -6.15
C LEU A 37 -1.36 -4.81 -7.56
N PRO A 38 -2.37 -4.84 -8.46
CA PRO A 38 -2.18 -5.23 -9.86
C PRO A 38 -1.56 -4.06 -10.65
N ALA A 39 -0.38 -3.61 -10.25
CA ALA A 39 0.38 -2.54 -10.86
C ALA A 39 1.83 -2.98 -11.09
N ARG A 40 2.37 -2.65 -12.27
CA ARG A 40 3.77 -2.94 -12.60
C ARG A 40 4.69 -1.84 -12.09
N ILE A 41 5.82 -2.26 -11.53
CA ILE A 41 6.91 -1.34 -11.19
C ILE A 41 7.89 -1.32 -12.37
N SER A 42 8.30 -0.12 -12.80
CA SER A 42 9.33 0.00 -13.84
C SER A 42 10.64 -0.63 -13.36
N PRO A 43 11.38 -1.39 -14.20
CA PRO A 43 12.73 -1.85 -13.86
C PRO A 43 13.72 -0.73 -13.50
N ASN A 44 13.44 0.50 -13.96
CA ASN A 44 14.24 1.69 -13.62
C ASN A 44 13.80 2.35 -12.30
N HIS A 45 12.82 1.78 -11.60
CA HIS A 45 12.36 2.33 -10.33
C HIS A 45 13.45 2.14 -9.25
N PRO A 46 13.73 3.15 -8.40
CA PRO A 46 14.76 3.08 -7.36
C PRO A 46 14.70 1.82 -6.47
N TYR A 47 13.50 1.39 -6.05
CA TYR A 47 13.31 0.14 -5.30
C TYR A 47 13.89 -1.10 -6.00
N TYR A 48 13.80 -1.19 -7.33
CA TYR A 48 14.37 -2.30 -8.08
C TYR A 48 15.89 -2.33 -7.88
N ASN A 49 16.55 -1.19 -8.11
CA ASN A 49 18.00 -1.08 -8.00
C ASN A 49 18.51 -1.33 -6.57
N THR A 50 17.83 -0.76 -5.57
CA THR A 50 18.20 -0.98 -4.17
C THR A 50 18.04 -2.42 -3.76
N PHE A 51 16.93 -3.07 -4.12
CA PHE A 51 16.70 -4.47 -3.80
C PHE A 51 17.74 -5.39 -4.43
N THR A 52 17.99 -5.25 -5.74
CA THR A 52 18.94 -6.10 -6.46
C THR A 52 20.37 -5.88 -5.98
N THR A 53 20.74 -4.64 -5.63
CA THR A 53 22.07 -4.33 -5.07
C THR A 53 22.24 -4.91 -3.67
N LEU A 54 21.22 -4.81 -2.80
CA LEU A 54 21.33 -5.28 -1.42
C LEU A 54 21.33 -6.80 -1.30
N LEU A 55 20.52 -7.49 -2.11
CA LEU A 55 20.24 -8.91 -1.90
C LEU A 55 20.73 -9.80 -3.05
N ASN A 56 21.05 -9.23 -4.22
CA ASN A 56 21.40 -9.99 -5.43
C ASN A 56 20.33 -11.04 -5.81
N LEU A 57 19.05 -10.68 -5.65
CA LEU A 57 17.88 -11.52 -5.93
C LEU A 57 17.05 -10.95 -7.08
N LYS A 58 16.15 -11.77 -7.64
CA LYS A 58 15.23 -11.33 -8.70
C LYS A 58 14.11 -10.47 -8.10
N PHE A 59 13.87 -9.31 -8.69
CA PHE A 59 12.72 -8.47 -8.33
C PHE A 59 11.51 -8.82 -9.22
N ASN A 60 10.39 -9.16 -8.60
CA ASN A 60 9.11 -9.33 -9.28
C ASN A 60 8.48 -7.95 -9.52
N ASN A 61 8.42 -7.56 -10.79
CA ASN A 61 7.88 -6.27 -11.22
C ASN A 61 6.44 -6.35 -11.75
N ASN A 62 5.79 -7.52 -11.67
CA ASN A 62 4.40 -7.70 -12.14
C ASN A 62 3.37 -7.14 -11.16
N TYR A 63 3.76 -6.99 -9.89
CA TYR A 63 2.91 -6.53 -8.80
C TYR A 63 3.65 -5.46 -8.00
N GLN A 64 2.87 -4.67 -7.26
CA GLN A 64 3.38 -3.72 -6.28
C GLN A 64 2.92 -4.17 -4.89
N PHE A 65 3.83 -4.15 -3.93
CA PHE A 65 3.59 -4.60 -2.56
C PHE A 65 3.48 -3.44 -1.57
N MET A 66 3.73 -2.19 -1.99
CA MET A 66 3.40 -0.99 -1.24
C MET A 66 1.87 -0.82 -1.10
N CYS A 67 1.33 -1.56 -0.16
CA CYS A 67 -0.07 -1.57 0.27
C CYS A 67 -0.20 -0.87 1.62
N GLU A 68 -1.43 -0.55 2.01
CA GLU A 68 -1.77 0.14 3.27
C GLU A 68 -1.58 -0.76 4.50
N PHE A 69 -1.46 -2.08 4.28
CA PHE A 69 -1.10 -3.02 5.32
C PHE A 69 -0.27 -4.17 4.77
N MET A 70 0.52 -4.77 5.65
CA MET A 70 1.25 -6.00 5.39
C MET A 70 1.34 -6.83 6.67
N ILE A 71 1.11 -8.13 6.53
CA ILE A 71 1.40 -9.10 7.59
C ILE A 71 2.79 -9.66 7.33
N PHE A 72 3.66 -9.49 8.32
CA PHE A 72 5.02 -10.00 8.29
C PHE A 72 5.12 -11.28 9.11
N ASN A 73 5.79 -12.28 8.55
CA ASN A 73 6.29 -13.41 9.30
C ASN A 73 7.63 -13.01 9.95
N LYS A 74 7.72 -13.19 11.27
CA LYS A 74 8.85 -12.82 12.11
C LYS A 74 10.12 -13.54 11.67
N SER A 75 10.06 -14.86 11.53
CA SER A 75 11.23 -15.68 11.19
C SER A 75 11.80 -15.28 9.82
N ILE A 76 10.92 -15.11 8.82
CA ILE A 76 11.31 -14.65 7.48
C ILE A 76 11.90 -13.24 7.52
N MET A 77 11.30 -12.32 8.28
CA MET A 77 11.86 -10.97 8.43
C MET A 77 13.25 -11.01 9.07
N GLN A 78 13.49 -11.88 10.04
CA GLN A 78 14.80 -12.06 10.67
C GLN A 78 15.81 -12.67 9.69
N ASP A 79 15.40 -13.63 8.86
CA ASP A 79 16.23 -14.19 7.79
C ASP A 79 16.60 -13.12 6.74
N LEU A 80 15.65 -12.26 6.38
CA LEU A 80 15.92 -11.09 5.54
C LEU A 80 16.94 -10.15 6.21
N CYS A 81 16.75 -9.80 7.48
CA CYS A 81 17.69 -8.94 8.21
C CYS A 81 19.10 -9.55 8.29
N LYS A 82 19.19 -10.88 8.46
CA LYS A 82 20.45 -11.62 8.44
C LYS A 82 21.09 -11.64 7.05
N THR A 83 20.29 -11.70 5.99
CA THR A 83 20.79 -11.62 4.61
C THR A 83 21.36 -10.22 4.33
N LEU A 84 20.72 -9.17 4.84
CA LEU A 84 21.22 -7.79 4.72
C LEU A 84 22.50 -7.57 5.54
N ASN A 85 22.57 -8.10 6.77
CA ASN A 85 23.73 -7.99 7.63
C ASN A 85 24.00 -9.29 8.41
N GLN A 86 24.86 -10.14 7.84
CA GLN A 86 25.11 -11.49 8.35
C GLN A 86 25.73 -11.50 9.76
N LYS A 87 26.64 -10.56 10.04
CA LYS A 87 27.35 -10.52 11.34
C LYS A 87 26.47 -9.95 12.45
N GLN A 88 25.58 -9.04 12.09
CA GLN A 88 24.86 -8.18 13.02
C GLN A 88 23.45 -7.87 12.50
N PRO A 89 22.52 -8.87 12.47
CA PRO A 89 21.21 -8.72 11.84
C PRO A 89 20.34 -7.59 12.41
N GLN A 90 20.50 -7.26 13.69
CA GLN A 90 19.81 -6.12 14.33
C GLN A 90 20.23 -4.76 13.73
N TYR A 91 21.39 -4.71 13.08
CA TYR A 91 21.92 -3.56 12.34
C TYR A 91 21.69 -3.70 10.82
N PHE A 92 20.61 -4.39 10.40
CA PHE A 92 20.21 -4.55 8.98
C PHE A 92 20.09 -3.22 8.22
N TYR A 93 19.78 -2.14 8.92
CA TYR A 93 19.57 -0.81 8.34
C TYR A 93 20.87 -0.15 7.86
N GLN A 94 22.04 -0.56 8.37
CA GLN A 94 23.32 0.05 7.98
C GLN A 94 23.61 -0.12 6.47
N PRO A 95 23.55 -1.34 5.88
CA PRO A 95 23.65 -1.52 4.44
C PRO A 95 22.62 -0.69 3.65
N ILE A 96 21.36 -0.66 4.10
CA ILE A 96 20.29 0.09 3.45
C ILE A 96 20.64 1.58 3.41
N ILE A 97 20.94 2.19 4.55
CA ILE A 97 21.27 3.62 4.66
C ILE A 97 22.52 3.94 3.82
N SER A 98 23.54 3.06 3.85
CA SER A 98 24.77 3.27 3.09
C SER A 98 24.56 3.32 1.58
N LEU A 99 23.52 2.65 1.08
CA LEU A 99 23.15 2.63 -0.33
C LEU A 99 22.24 3.81 -0.67
N VAL A 100 21.19 4.04 0.14
CA VAL A 100 20.22 5.13 -0.06
C VAL A 100 20.89 6.51 -0.01
N ASN A 101 21.86 6.72 0.89
CA ASN A 101 22.57 8.01 1.00
C ASN A 101 23.39 8.38 -0.25
N LYS A 102 23.70 7.43 -1.14
CA LYS A 102 24.44 7.71 -2.38
C LYS A 102 23.58 8.37 -3.45
N ASP A 103 22.25 8.26 -3.34
CA ASP A 103 21.29 8.84 -4.29
C ASP A 103 20.20 9.61 -3.53
N SER A 104 20.59 10.77 -2.99
CA SER A 104 19.76 11.65 -2.14
C SER A 104 18.49 12.20 -2.81
N LYS A 105 18.27 11.96 -4.11
CA LYS A 105 17.16 12.53 -4.87
C LYS A 105 16.00 11.55 -5.07
N THR A 106 16.12 10.29 -4.65
CA THR A 106 15.08 9.28 -4.91
C THR A 106 14.72 8.46 -3.67
N TYR A 107 13.42 8.29 -3.41
CA TYR A 107 12.89 7.31 -2.47
C TYR A 107 13.29 5.91 -2.94
N SER A 108 14.37 5.38 -2.38
CA SER A 108 15.08 4.24 -2.95
C SER A 108 14.90 2.94 -2.17
N PHE A 109 14.27 2.95 -1.00
CA PHE A 109 13.99 1.73 -0.23
C PHE A 109 12.50 1.62 0.16
N SER A 110 11.94 0.42 0.00
CA SER A 110 10.61 0.06 0.50
C SER A 110 10.71 -1.25 1.26
N GLU A 111 10.32 -1.23 2.54
CA GLU A 111 10.29 -2.43 3.38
C GLU A 111 9.33 -3.49 2.79
N PHE A 112 8.16 -3.06 2.31
CA PHE A 112 7.12 -3.95 1.82
C PHE A 112 7.57 -4.64 0.52
N GLU A 113 8.15 -3.88 -0.40
CA GLU A 113 8.72 -4.44 -1.64
C GLU A 113 9.87 -5.40 -1.31
N THR A 114 10.75 -5.04 -0.37
CA THR A 114 11.91 -5.86 -0.03
C THR A 114 11.49 -7.18 0.60
N TYR A 115 10.56 -7.14 1.57
CA TYR A 115 10.06 -8.35 2.23
C TYR A 115 9.31 -9.26 1.26
N ALA A 116 8.36 -8.73 0.48
CA ALA A 116 7.59 -9.54 -0.44
C ALA A 116 8.48 -10.18 -1.50
N ASN A 117 9.42 -9.43 -2.10
CA ASN A 117 10.34 -10.00 -3.07
C ASN A 117 11.31 -11.02 -2.46
N PHE A 118 11.73 -10.84 -1.20
CA PHE A 118 12.50 -11.86 -0.48
C PHE A 118 11.70 -13.17 -0.31
N VAL A 119 10.43 -13.08 0.10
CA VAL A 119 9.50 -14.23 0.18
C VAL A 119 9.40 -14.94 -1.15
N LEU A 120 9.17 -14.20 -2.25
CA LEU A 120 9.03 -14.78 -3.60
C LEU A 120 10.28 -15.54 -4.08
N ASN A 121 11.48 -15.14 -3.64
CA ASN A 121 12.72 -15.81 -4.04
C ASN A 121 13.01 -17.08 -3.22
N HIS A 122 12.73 -17.06 -1.92
CA HIS A 122 13.20 -18.08 -0.97
C HIS A 122 12.12 -19.03 -0.45
N TYR A 123 10.86 -18.59 -0.43
CA TYR A 123 9.76 -19.27 0.26
C TYR A 123 8.64 -19.65 -0.72
N LYS A 124 9.05 -20.16 -1.90
CA LYS A 124 8.13 -20.66 -2.92
C LYS A 124 7.24 -21.73 -2.32
N ASP A 125 5.96 -21.73 -2.71
CA ASP A 125 4.92 -22.65 -2.24
C ASP A 125 4.46 -22.48 -0.78
N THR A 126 4.99 -21.49 -0.05
CA THR A 126 4.56 -21.20 1.34
C THR A 126 3.85 -19.86 1.49
N TYR A 127 3.54 -19.18 0.38
CA TYR A 127 2.83 -17.89 0.40
C TYR A 127 1.51 -17.91 -0.37
N GLN A 128 0.59 -17.07 0.08
CA GLN A 128 -0.64 -16.72 -0.60
C GLN A 128 -0.58 -15.28 -1.08
N LEU A 129 -0.74 -15.09 -2.39
CA LEU A 129 -0.87 -13.77 -2.99
C LEU A 129 -2.34 -13.38 -3.04
N GLN A 130 -2.68 -12.25 -2.42
CA GLN A 130 -4.05 -11.72 -2.39
C GLN A 130 -4.08 -10.28 -2.88
N PHE A 131 -5.25 -9.87 -3.35
CA PHE A 131 -5.51 -8.52 -3.85
C PHE A 131 -6.71 -7.96 -3.12
N TYR A 132 -6.48 -7.08 -2.16
CA TYR A 132 -7.55 -6.34 -1.48
C TYR A 132 -7.68 -4.93 -2.06
N PRO A 133 -8.75 -4.63 -2.84
CA PRO A 133 -8.90 -3.32 -3.43
C PRO A 133 -8.97 -2.20 -2.39
N VAL A 134 -8.17 -1.15 -2.63
CA VAL A 134 -8.11 0.04 -1.79
C VAL A 134 -8.47 1.26 -2.61
N TYR A 135 -9.26 2.15 -2.04
CA TYR A 135 -9.50 3.45 -2.63
C TYR A 135 -8.59 4.49 -1.95
N ARG A 136 -7.51 4.86 -2.63
CA ARG A 136 -6.44 5.71 -2.08
C ARG A 136 -6.77 7.20 -1.93
N CYS A 137 -7.94 7.62 -2.41
CA CYS A 137 -8.33 9.02 -2.45
C CYS A 137 -9.56 9.31 -1.56
N GLY A 138 -9.65 8.67 -0.40
CA GLY A 138 -10.77 8.83 0.54
C GLY A 138 -10.98 10.28 0.98
N ALA A 139 -9.89 11.03 1.23
CA ALA A 139 -9.94 12.44 1.60
C ALA A 139 -10.51 13.36 0.50
N ARG A 140 -10.72 12.86 -0.74
CA ARG A 140 -11.47 13.59 -1.77
C ARG A 140 -12.97 13.59 -1.55
N PHE A 141 -13.49 12.67 -0.75
CA PHE A 141 -14.91 12.54 -0.50
C PHE A 141 -15.28 12.82 0.93
N PHE A 142 -14.35 12.75 1.87
CA PHE A 142 -14.60 13.06 3.27
C PHE A 142 -13.61 14.12 3.75
N LYS A 143 -14.09 15.08 4.55
CA LYS A 143 -13.24 16.12 5.14
C LYS A 143 -12.33 15.58 6.25
N GLU A 144 -12.77 14.50 6.89
CA GLU A 144 -12.12 13.80 7.98
C GLU A 144 -12.43 12.30 7.85
N ILE A 145 -11.74 11.46 8.60
CA ILE A 145 -12.01 10.01 8.59
C ILE A 145 -13.44 9.77 9.11
N PRO A 146 -14.35 9.23 8.29
CA PRO A 146 -15.74 9.05 8.67
C PRO A 146 -15.92 7.82 9.58
N SER A 147 -17.03 7.79 10.31
CA SER A 147 -17.49 6.59 11.01
C SER A 147 -17.90 5.47 10.02
N LEU A 148 -17.75 4.21 10.44
CA LEU A 148 -18.10 3.01 9.65
C LEU A 148 -19.60 2.89 9.35
N ASP A 149 -20.45 3.51 10.15
CA ASP A 149 -21.90 3.53 9.93
C ASP A 149 -22.33 4.46 8.78
N ASN A 150 -21.43 5.33 8.31
CA ASN A 150 -21.69 6.29 7.24
C ASN A 150 -22.17 5.59 5.95
N ALA A 151 -23.29 6.05 5.40
CA ALA A 151 -23.91 5.40 4.24
C ALA A 151 -23.01 5.39 2.99
N LEU A 152 -22.20 6.43 2.77
CA LEU A 152 -21.25 6.46 1.65
C LEU A 152 -20.10 5.48 1.89
N VAL A 153 -19.61 5.34 3.13
CA VAL A 153 -18.61 4.32 3.50
C VAL A 153 -19.13 2.91 3.19
N ARG A 154 -20.39 2.61 3.56
CA ARG A 154 -21.02 1.32 3.22
C ARG A 154 -21.12 1.11 1.71
N ASP A 155 -21.34 2.17 0.92
CA ASP A 155 -21.34 2.08 -0.53
C ASP A 155 -19.93 1.79 -1.10
N PHE A 156 -18.88 2.40 -0.55
CA PHE A 156 -17.49 2.04 -0.86
C PHE A 156 -17.19 0.58 -0.50
N GLY A 157 -17.70 0.08 0.64
CA GLY A 157 -17.51 -1.28 1.14
C GLY A 157 -18.08 -2.38 0.22
N LYS A 158 -18.90 -2.01 -0.78
CA LYS A 158 -19.35 -2.94 -1.82
C LYS A 158 -18.25 -3.34 -2.81
N THR A 159 -17.13 -2.61 -2.83
CA THR A 159 -16.04 -2.82 -3.80
C THR A 159 -14.66 -2.80 -3.14
N TYR A 160 -14.44 -1.91 -2.19
CA TYR A 160 -13.15 -1.69 -1.55
C TYR A 160 -13.13 -2.25 -0.13
N TYR A 161 -11.97 -2.72 0.30
CA TYR A 161 -11.75 -3.12 1.68
C TYR A 161 -11.31 -1.96 2.55
N MET A 162 -10.57 -1.00 1.97
CA MET A 162 -10.02 0.13 2.70
C MET A 162 -10.19 1.44 1.93
N LEU A 163 -10.22 2.53 2.70
CA LEU A 163 -10.08 3.90 2.21
C LEU A 163 -8.80 4.50 2.79
N GLN A 164 -7.95 5.10 1.95
CA GLN A 164 -6.80 5.87 2.40
C GLN A 164 -7.12 7.37 2.38
N PHE A 165 -6.63 8.11 3.36
CA PHE A 165 -6.85 9.54 3.57
C PHE A 165 -5.52 10.28 3.52
N ASN A 166 -4.88 10.25 2.35
CA ASN A 166 -3.63 10.96 2.12
C ASN A 166 -3.78 12.45 2.48
N HIS A 167 -2.83 13.00 3.24
CA HIS A 167 -2.90 14.38 3.74
C HIS A 167 -2.92 15.45 2.64
N TRP A 168 -2.45 15.12 1.43
CA TRP A 168 -2.45 16.01 0.26
C TRP A 168 -3.76 15.95 -0.56
N ASP A 169 -4.67 15.02 -0.25
CA ASP A 169 -6.01 14.97 -0.86
C ASP A 169 -6.95 15.95 -0.17
N ASN A 170 -7.75 16.66 -0.98
CA ASN A 170 -8.77 17.60 -0.49
C ASN A 170 -10.13 17.24 -1.08
N PRO A 171 -11.24 17.53 -0.37
CA PRO A 171 -12.58 17.28 -0.87
C PRO A 171 -12.83 17.93 -2.23
N VAL A 172 -13.28 17.13 -3.19
CA VAL A 172 -13.54 17.59 -4.56
C VAL A 172 -15.00 17.98 -4.75
N PRO A 173 -15.34 18.84 -5.72
CA PRO A 173 -16.74 19.21 -5.96
C PRO A 173 -17.68 18.02 -6.19
N PHE A 174 -17.15 16.93 -6.80
CA PHE A 174 -17.90 15.70 -7.05
C PHE A 174 -18.32 14.98 -5.75
N ALA A 175 -17.66 15.25 -4.62
CA ALA A 175 -18.06 14.71 -3.32
C ALA A 175 -19.51 15.05 -2.97
N ARG A 176 -19.99 16.25 -3.33
CA ARG A 176 -21.38 16.67 -3.09
C ARG A 176 -22.38 15.75 -3.79
N ILE A 177 -22.06 15.30 -5.00
CA ILE A 177 -22.88 14.35 -5.77
C ILE A 177 -22.87 12.99 -5.09
N LEU A 178 -21.69 12.51 -4.71
CA LEU A 178 -21.55 11.22 -4.02
C LEU A 178 -22.21 11.23 -2.64
N HIS A 179 -22.25 12.34 -1.92
CA HIS A 179 -22.93 12.42 -0.61
C HIS A 179 -24.47 12.44 -0.72
N ASN A 180 -25.03 12.75 -1.88
CA ASN A 180 -26.48 12.70 -2.09
C ASN A 180 -27.00 11.26 -2.17
N GLN A 181 -27.68 10.81 -1.10
CA GLN A 181 -28.18 9.43 -0.99
C GLN A 181 -29.21 9.08 -2.07
N THR A 182 -30.07 10.03 -2.45
CA THR A 182 -31.08 9.82 -3.50
C THR A 182 -30.41 9.56 -4.84
N LEU A 183 -29.39 10.34 -5.21
CA LEU A 183 -28.62 10.10 -6.43
C LEU A 183 -27.90 8.75 -6.40
N ARG A 184 -27.31 8.37 -5.26
CA ARG A 184 -26.68 7.04 -5.11
C ARG A 184 -27.68 5.89 -5.27
N LYS A 185 -28.92 6.06 -4.81
CA LYS A 185 -30.00 5.06 -4.96
C LYS A 185 -30.51 4.97 -6.41
N ILE A 186 -30.65 6.10 -7.11
CA ILE A 186 -31.19 6.15 -8.48
C ILE A 186 -30.12 5.72 -9.51
N ILE A 187 -28.95 6.36 -9.47
CA ILE A 187 -27.90 6.17 -10.48
C ILE A 187 -27.03 4.96 -10.12
N GLY A 188 -26.89 4.67 -8.82
CA GLY A 188 -25.99 3.64 -8.29
C GLY A 188 -24.58 4.18 -8.04
N PHE A 189 -24.03 3.86 -6.85
CA PHE A 189 -22.67 4.26 -6.46
C PHE A 189 -21.61 3.92 -7.52
N LYS A 190 -21.63 2.68 -8.04
CA LYS A 190 -20.67 2.23 -9.07
C LYS A 190 -20.73 3.08 -10.35
N ASN A 191 -21.91 3.50 -10.76
CA ASN A 191 -22.08 4.33 -11.96
C ASN A 191 -21.64 5.78 -11.69
N LEU A 192 -21.93 6.33 -10.50
CA LEU A 192 -21.41 7.64 -10.10
C LEU A 192 -19.87 7.65 -10.04
N MET A 193 -19.25 6.59 -9.53
CA MET A 193 -17.79 6.44 -9.56
C MET A 193 -17.26 6.32 -10.99
N ARG A 194 -17.94 5.60 -11.88
CA ARG A 194 -17.58 5.56 -13.31
C ARG A 194 -17.65 6.95 -13.95
N ILE A 195 -18.69 7.74 -13.64
CA ILE A 195 -18.79 9.13 -14.12
C ILE A 195 -17.62 9.95 -13.57
N TYR A 196 -17.26 9.79 -12.30
CA TYR A 196 -16.10 10.48 -11.71
C TYR A 196 -14.79 10.15 -12.46
N PHE A 197 -14.53 8.86 -12.71
CA PHE A 197 -13.30 8.41 -13.35
C PHE A 197 -13.24 8.72 -14.86
N TYR A 198 -14.30 8.41 -15.60
CA TYR A 198 -14.33 8.49 -17.06
C TYR A 198 -14.86 9.82 -17.59
N GLY A 199 -15.62 10.57 -16.79
CA GLY A 199 -16.11 11.92 -17.12
C GLY A 199 -15.06 13.02 -16.98
N GLY A 200 -13.79 12.68 -16.73
CA GLY A 200 -12.68 13.64 -16.65
C GLY A 200 -12.50 14.33 -15.30
N PHE A 201 -13.47 14.20 -14.36
CA PHE A 201 -13.37 14.78 -13.01
C PHE A 201 -12.13 14.28 -12.27
N TYR A 202 -11.90 12.96 -12.26
CA TYR A 202 -10.72 12.36 -11.63
C TYR A 202 -9.41 12.94 -12.16
N LYS A 203 -9.25 13.00 -13.49
CA LYS A 203 -8.04 13.55 -14.14
C LYS A 203 -7.85 15.02 -13.80
N ARG A 204 -8.92 15.82 -13.85
CA ARG A 204 -8.89 17.24 -13.48
C ARG A 204 -8.39 17.42 -12.04
N ASP A 205 -8.95 16.65 -11.11
CA ASP A 205 -8.61 16.75 -9.68
C ASP A 205 -7.16 16.27 -9.39
N PHE A 206 -6.51 15.54 -10.32
CA PHE A 206 -5.07 15.26 -10.29
C PHE A 206 -4.22 16.33 -11.00
N LYS A 207 -4.67 16.88 -12.13
CA LYS A 207 -3.92 17.88 -12.92
C LYS A 207 -3.65 19.18 -12.17
N TYR A 208 -4.58 19.63 -11.31
CA TYR A 208 -4.35 20.81 -10.45
C TYR A 208 -3.14 20.66 -9.51
N ARG A 209 -2.51 19.47 -9.42
CA ARG A 209 -1.28 19.24 -8.65
C ARG A 209 0.00 19.48 -9.42
N ASP A 210 0.07 19.11 -10.70
CA ASP A 210 1.31 19.30 -11.50
C ASP A 210 1.60 20.79 -11.76
N ASP A 211 0.57 21.64 -11.66
CA ASP A 211 0.67 23.10 -11.83
C ASP A 211 0.85 23.87 -10.50
N SER A 212 0.91 23.16 -9.35
CA SER A 212 1.17 23.79 -8.05
C SER A 212 2.69 23.88 -7.83
N PRO A 213 3.28 25.07 -7.61
CA PRO A 213 4.71 25.18 -7.38
C PRO A 213 5.07 24.39 -6.13
N VAL A 214 6.05 23.50 -6.27
CA VAL A 214 6.69 22.80 -5.16
C VAL A 214 7.29 23.88 -4.26
N SER A 215 6.65 24.13 -3.11
CA SER A 215 7.12 25.03 -2.05
C SER A 215 8.11 24.33 -1.15
#